data_AF-A0A9D6Y3Q8-F1
#
_entry.id   AF-A0A9D6Y3Q8-F1
#
_cell.length_a   1.000
_cell.length_b   1.000
_cell.length_c   1.000
_cell.angle_alpha   90.00
_cell.angle_beta   90.00
_cell.angle_gamma   90.00
#
_symmetry.space_group_name_H-M   'P 1'
#
loop_
_entity.id
_entity.type
_entity.pdbx_description
1 polymer ?
#
loop_
_entity_poly.entity_id
_entity_poly.type
_entity_poly.pdbx_seq_one_letter_code
_entity_poly.pdbx_strand_id
1 'polypeptide(L)'
;VTLGRYSMAKFFPKDTISKVHGQARRRDGTIYFPLYHPAAALHQQSLRTTIEEDFRKLPKLLTEVVKEPGEQAEPQQLTMF
;
A
#
# COMPACT_ATOMS: atom_id res chain seq x y z
N VAL A 1 4.38 0.29 -1.43
CA VAL A 1 3.37 0.01 -2.49
C VAL A 1 3.42 -1.47 -2.85
N THR A 2 2.29 -2.18 -2.92
CA THR A 2 2.25 -3.60 -3.31
C THR A 2 1.56 -3.76 -4.66
N LEU A 3 2.21 -4.47 -5.59
CA LEU A 3 1.69 -4.69 -6.94
C LEU A 3 1.05 -6.09 -7.03
N GLY A 4 -0.26 -6.12 -7.16
CA GLY A 4 -1.06 -7.33 -7.34
C GLY A 4 -1.35 -8.11 -6.07
N ARG A 5 -2.18 -9.15 -6.22
CA ARG A 5 -2.66 -10.01 -5.14
C ARG A 5 -1.51 -10.69 -4.38
N TYR A 6 -0.51 -11.20 -5.09
CA TYR A 6 0.57 -11.98 -4.49
C TYR A 6 1.41 -11.13 -3.52
N SER A 7 1.84 -9.96 -3.99
CA SER A 7 2.59 -9.00 -3.16
C SER A 7 1.76 -8.51 -1.98
N MET A 8 0.47 -8.25 -2.18
CA MET A 8 -0.44 -7.83 -1.11
C MET A 8 -0.66 -8.93 -0.08
N ALA A 9 -0.86 -10.19 -0.50
CA ALA A 9 -1.15 -11.31 0.40
C ALA A 9 -0.01 -11.60 1.40
N LYS A 10 1.22 -11.23 1.07
CA LYS A 10 2.36 -11.30 2.01
C LYS A 10 2.17 -10.39 3.24
N PHE A 11 1.48 -9.27 3.07
CA PHE A 11 1.23 -8.29 4.13
C PHE A 11 -0.21 -8.34 4.67
N PHE A 12 -1.17 -8.73 3.84
CA PHE A 12 -2.60 -8.81 4.16
C PHE A 12 -3.21 -10.09 3.56
N PRO A 13 -2.96 -11.27 4.15
CA PRO A 13 -3.39 -12.56 3.59
C PRO A 13 -4.91 -12.76 3.59
N LYS A 14 -5.65 -12.02 4.43
CA LYS A 14 -7.12 -12.11 4.55
C LYS A 14 -7.86 -11.12 3.66
N ASP A 15 -7.16 -10.15 3.09
CA ASP A 15 -7.78 -9.10 2.27
C ASP A 15 -7.86 -9.53 0.79
N THR A 16 -8.88 -9.04 0.10
CA THR A 16 -9.06 -9.26 -1.34
C THR A 16 -8.66 -8.00 -2.10
N ILE A 17 -7.77 -8.13 -3.09
CA ILE A 17 -7.27 -6.99 -3.89
C ILE A 17 -8.42 -6.16 -4.48
N SER A 18 -9.52 -6.79 -4.90
CA SER A 18 -10.69 -6.11 -5.45
C SER A 18 -11.43 -5.19 -4.48
N LYS A 19 -11.23 -5.35 -3.17
CA LYS A 19 -11.83 -4.50 -2.14
C LYS A 19 -10.85 -3.46 -1.59
N VAL A 20 -9.55 -3.74 -1.64
CA VAL A 20 -8.52 -2.94 -0.96
C VAL A 20 -7.58 -2.19 -1.90
N HIS A 21 -7.71 -2.38 -3.22
CA HIS A 21 -6.93 -1.57 -4.17
C HIS A 21 -7.24 -0.08 -4.01
N GLY A 22 -6.22 0.76 -4.18
CA GLY A 22 -6.38 2.22 -4.12
C GLY A 22 -6.61 2.79 -2.72
N GLN A 23 -6.53 1.97 -1.67
CA GLN A 23 -6.69 2.39 -0.27
C GLN A 23 -5.37 2.25 0.48
N ALA A 24 -4.89 3.35 1.07
CA ALA A 24 -3.71 3.31 1.93
C ALA A 24 -4.04 2.64 3.26
N ARG A 25 -3.18 1.71 3.68
CA ARG A 25 -3.29 0.95 4.94
C ARG A 25 -2.00 1.12 5.72
N ARG A 26 -2.09 1.57 6.98
CA ARG A 26 -0.93 1.64 7.87
C ARG A 26 -0.82 0.34 8.66
N ARG A 27 0.38 -0.25 8.69
CA ARG A 27 0.69 -1.44 9.48
C ARG A 27 2.15 -1.35 9.93
N ASP A 28 2.41 -1.56 11.22
CA ASP A 28 3.76 -1.58 11.78
C ASP A 28 4.58 -0.33 11.43
N GLY A 29 3.95 0.86 11.53
CA GLY A 29 4.55 2.15 11.16
C GLY A 29 4.73 2.39 9.65
N THR A 30 4.49 1.38 8.81
CA THR A 30 4.67 1.44 7.36
C THR A 30 3.33 1.60 6.64
N ILE A 31 3.29 2.46 5.62
CA ILE A 31 2.10 2.66 4.79
C ILE A 31 2.17 1.76 3.56
N TYR A 32 1.22 0.84 3.46
CA TYR A 32 1.02 -0.06 2.35
C TYR A 32 -0.10 0.47 1.46
N PHE A 33 0.19 0.57 0.17
CA PHE A 33 -0.79 0.95 -0.84
C PHE A 33 -0.95 -0.19 -1.84
N PRO A 34 -2.06 -0.96 -1.77
CA PRO A 34 -2.35 -2.04 -2.70
C PRO A 34 -2.79 -1.48 -4.04
N LEU A 35 -2.14 -1.96 -5.10
CA LEU A 35 -2.47 -1.64 -6.48
C LEU A 35 -2.68 -2.94 -7.24
N TYR A 36 -3.58 -2.92 -8.23
CA TYR A 36 -3.61 -4.00 -9.21
C TYR A 36 -2.26 -4.10 -9.94
N HIS A 37 -1.92 -5.32 -10.36
CA HIS A 37 -0.67 -5.53 -11.08
C HIS A 37 -0.76 -4.87 -12.46
N PRO A 38 0.23 -4.08 -12.92
CA PRO A 38 0.19 -3.40 -14.21
C PRO A 38 -0.07 -4.35 -15.38
N ALA A 39 0.44 -5.59 -15.31
CA ALA A 39 0.17 -6.62 -16.32
C ALA A 39 -1.33 -6.95 -16.48
N ALA A 40 -2.17 -6.76 -15.46
CA ALA A 40 -3.62 -6.96 -15.57
C ALA A 40 -4.27 -5.94 -16.52
N ALA A 41 -3.68 -4.74 -16.66
CA ALA A 41 -4.14 -3.73 -17.61
C ALA A 41 -3.89 -4.12 -19.08
N LEU A 42 -2.88 -4.98 -19.33
CA LEU A 42 -2.56 -5.44 -20.69
C LEU A 42 -3.63 -6.40 -21.23
N HIS A 43 -4.20 -7.23 -20.35
CA HIS A 43 -5.22 -8.20 -20.72
C HIS A 43 -6.64 -7.64 -20.58
N GLN A 44 -6.86 -6.68 -19.68
CA GLN A 44 -8.18 -6.13 -19.40
C GLN A 44 -8.15 -4.60 -19.38
N GLN A 45 -8.56 -4.00 -20.51
CA GLN A 45 -8.53 -2.56 -20.71
C GLN A 45 -9.38 -1.80 -19.67
N SER A 46 -10.45 -2.39 -19.15
CA SER A 46 -11.26 -1.76 -18.10
C SER A 46 -10.50 -1.55 -16.78
N LEU A 47 -9.53 -2.42 -16.47
CA LEU A 47 -8.68 -2.27 -15.27
C LEU A 47 -7.60 -1.20 -15.45
N ARG A 48 -7.29 -0.82 -16.70
CA ARG A 48 -6.32 0.23 -16.98
C ARG A 48 -6.76 1.55 -16.34
N THR A 49 -8.00 1.96 -16.56
CA THR A 49 -8.55 3.21 -16.00
C THR A 49 -8.50 3.19 -14.48
N THR A 50 -8.89 2.07 -13.85
CA THR A 50 -8.83 1.91 -12.39
C THR A 50 -7.40 2.02 -11.85
N ILE A 51 -6.42 1.39 -12.53
CA ILE A 51 -5.01 1.48 -12.15
C ILE A 51 -4.53 2.92 -12.27
N GLU A 52 -4.81 3.60 -13.37
CA GLU A 52 -4.41 5.00 -13.58
C GLU A 52 -5.00 5.93 -12.51
N GLU A 53 -6.27 5.75 -12.15
CA GLU A 53 -6.93 6.49 -11.07
C GLU A 53 -6.28 6.25 -9.70
N ASP A 54 -5.93 5.00 -9.39
CA ASP A 54 -5.27 4.66 -8.14
C ASP A 54 -3.85 5.22 -8.09
N PHE A 55 -3.12 5.22 -9.22
CA PHE A 55 -1.81 5.87 -9.33
C PHE A 55 -1.90 7.38 -9.12
N ARG A 56 -2.96 8.05 -9.57
CA ARG A 56 -3.18 9.49 -9.31
C ARG A 56 -3.38 9.82 -7.83
N LYS A 57 -3.74 8.85 -6.99
CA LYS A 57 -3.87 9.04 -5.53
C LYS A 57 -2.51 9.01 -4.82
N LEU A 58 -1.47 8.40 -5.43
CA LEU A 58 -0.14 8.29 -4.82
C LEU A 58 0.51 9.63 -4.47
N PRO A 59 0.54 10.66 -5.34
CA PRO A 59 1.15 11.94 -5.00
C PRO A 59 0.47 12.63 -3.81
N LYS A 60 -0.86 12.52 -3.73
CA LYS A 60 -1.63 13.07 -2.60
C LYS A 60 -1.25 12.36 -1.30
N LEU A 61 -1.23 11.02 -1.33
CA LEU A 61 -0.82 10.22 -0.19
C LEU A 61 0.61 10.55 0.25
N LEU A 62 1.56 10.62 -0.68
CA LEU A 62 2.94 10.97 -0.36
C LEU A 62 3.04 12.35 0.33
N THR A 63 2.24 13.32 -0.10
CA THR A 63 2.19 14.65 0.52
C THR A 63 1.65 14.61 1.95
N GLU A 64 0.64 13.77 2.21
CA GLU A 64 0.09 13.54 3.55
C GLU A 64 1.09 12.81 4.46
N VAL A 65 1.78 11.79 3.94
CA VAL A 65 2.80 11.05 4.69
C VAL A 65 4.00 11.92 5.04
N VAL A 66 4.44 12.80 4.14
CA VAL A 66 5.54 13.75 4.42
C VAL A 66 5.16 14.76 5.51
N LYS A 67 3.87 15.07 5.67
CA LYS A 67 3.38 15.93 6.77
C LYS A 67 3.33 15.21 8.13
N GLU A 68 3.26 13.89 8.15
CA GLU A 68 3.31 13.07 9.36
C GLU A 68 4.65 12.30 9.42
N PRO A 69 5.76 12.94 9.82
CA PRO A 69 6.98 12.20 10.09
C PRO A 69 6.67 11.17 11.19
N GLY A 70 6.91 9.90 10.83
CA GLY A 70 6.49 8.73 11.58
C GLY A 70 6.82 8.83 13.07
N GLU A 71 5.84 8.43 13.87
CA GLU A 71 6.01 7.98 15.24
C GLU A 71 7.11 6.92 15.23
N GLN A 72 8.31 7.36 15.62
CA GLN A 72 9.48 6.53 15.74
C GLN A 72 9.13 5.45 16.76
N ALA A 73 9.07 4.20 16.32
CA ALA A 73 9.01 3.07 17.23
C ALA A 73 10.20 3.23 18.19
N GLU A 74 9.89 3.58 19.45
CA GLU A 74 10.92 3.83 20.46
C GLU A 74 11.85 2.62 20.51
N PRO A 75 13.18 2.80 20.42
CA PRO A 75 14.09 1.70 20.60
C PRO A 75 13.91 1.22 22.03
N GLN A 76 13.21 0.09 22.20
CA GLN A 76 13.08 -0.58 23.47
C GLN A 76 14.48 -1.00 23.90
N GLN A 77 15.10 -0.19 24.75
CA GLN A 77 16.37 -0.48 25.38
C GLN A 77 16.16 -1.74 26.23
N LEU A 78 16.58 -2.89 25.69
CA LEU A 78 16.63 -4.13 26.43
C LEU A 78 17.58 -3.91 27.61
N THR A 79 17.02 -3.87 28.82
CA THR A 79 17.78 -3.84 30.05
C THR A 79 18.48 -5.19 30.20
N MET A 80 19.80 -5.18 30.03
CA MET A 80 20.65 -6.31 30.39
C MET A 80 20.79 -6.30 31.91
N PHE A 81 19.99 -7.11 32.59
CA PHE A 81 20.31 -7.61 33.93
C PHE A 81 21.14 -8.88 33.79
#